data_AF-A0AAN9V6Y0-F1
#
_entry.id   AF-A0AAN9V6Y0-F1
#
_cell.length_a   1.000
_cell.length_b   1.000
_cell.length_c   1.000
_cell.angle_alpha   90.00
_cell.angle_beta   90.00
_cell.angle_gamma   90.00
#
_symmetry.space_group_name_H-M   'P 1'
#
loop_
_entity.id
_entity.type
_entity.pdbx_description
1 polymer ?
#
loop_
_entity_poly.entity_id
_entity_poly.type
_entity_poly.pdbx_seq_one_letter_code
_entity_poly.pdbx_strand_id
1 'polypeptide(L)'
;MFEGNSENQYPLWIVEAKRGYDKQQDEHTHFQLLQCIKHHNSIIKFAQELEEVISPVMFFQFIATALEICFAGFQAKLVSDWGPNFFKCVMYTLANILQTFCYCRFGEGIINESNNFALAVYNNRWYEESTKFKFSVKMVLMRSQKPLQLVAGKFYTVSLESFARLLNMSYSFLTILQQVNE
;
A
#
# COMPACT_ATOMS: atom_id res chain seq x y z
N MET A 1 51.78 22.43 -16.99
CA MET A 1 50.80 21.32 -16.95
C MET A 1 49.44 21.96 -17.12
N PHE A 2 48.72 21.59 -18.17
CA PHE A 2 47.69 22.38 -18.82
C PHE A 2 46.39 22.52 -18.00
N GLU A 3 46.17 23.68 -17.37
CA GLU A 3 44.81 24.16 -17.07
C GLU A 3 44.24 24.81 -18.33
N GLY A 4 43.88 23.97 -19.30
CA GLY A 4 43.08 24.38 -20.44
C GLY A 4 41.64 24.56 -19.99
N ASN A 5 41.25 25.82 -19.75
CA ASN A 5 39.87 26.22 -19.53
C ASN A 5 39.04 25.85 -20.77
N SER A 6 38.43 24.67 -20.76
CA SER A 6 37.67 24.08 -21.88
C SER A 6 36.39 24.85 -22.24
N GLU A 7 36.04 25.90 -21.47
CA GLU A 7 34.96 26.83 -21.81
C GLU A 7 35.35 27.87 -22.87
N ASN A 8 36.64 28.15 -23.10
CA ASN A 8 37.10 29.20 -24.02
C ASN A 8 37.09 28.80 -25.52
N GLN A 9 36.69 27.58 -25.87
CA GLN A 9 36.72 27.08 -27.25
C GLN A 9 35.40 27.32 -28.02
N TYR A 10 34.34 27.70 -27.33
CA TYR A 10 33.03 27.96 -27.92
C TYR A 10 32.75 29.47 -27.95
N PRO A 11 32.23 30.02 -29.06
CA PRO A 11 31.83 31.42 -29.09
C PRO A 11 30.71 31.70 -28.08
N LEU A 12 30.71 32.93 -27.52
CA LEU A 12 29.87 33.35 -26.39
C LEU A 12 28.39 33.00 -26.54
N TRP A 13 27.86 33.13 -27.76
CA TRP A 13 26.46 32.84 -28.09
C TRP A 13 26.09 31.35 -27.93
N ILE A 14 27.05 30.41 -28.08
CA ILE A 14 26.82 28.97 -27.83
C ILE A 14 26.68 28.71 -26.33
N VAL A 15 27.53 29.33 -25.52
CA VAL A 15 27.49 29.20 -24.05
C VAL A 15 26.20 29.80 -23.51
N GLU A 16 25.78 30.95 -24.02
CA GLU A 16 24.52 31.59 -23.66
C GLU A 16 23.29 30.79 -24.13
N ALA A 17 23.30 30.27 -25.36
CA ALA A 17 22.23 29.41 -25.87
C ALA A 17 22.10 28.12 -25.05
N LYS A 18 23.22 27.46 -24.73
CA LYS A 18 23.25 26.26 -23.88
C LYS A 18 22.72 26.56 -22.47
N ARG A 19 23.15 27.66 -21.87
CA ARG A 19 22.68 28.12 -20.55
C ARG A 19 21.18 28.43 -20.56
N GLY A 20 20.66 28.99 -21.64
CA GLY A 20 19.23 29.24 -21.84
C GLY A 20 18.43 27.95 -21.93
N TYR A 21 18.92 26.98 -22.72
CA TYR A 21 18.32 25.66 -22.88
C TYR A 21 18.28 24.87 -21.56
N ASP A 22 19.40 24.82 -20.83
CA ASP A 22 19.50 24.10 -19.55
C ASP A 22 18.53 24.67 -18.50
N LYS A 23 18.36 26.00 -18.47
CA LYS A 23 17.38 26.66 -17.58
C LYS A 23 15.94 26.30 -17.94
N GLN A 24 15.59 26.29 -19.23
CA GLN A 24 14.24 25.90 -19.66
C GLN A 24 13.94 24.44 -19.32
N GLN A 25 14.93 23.56 -19.46
CA GLN A 25 14.80 22.14 -19.13
C GLN A 25 14.61 21.92 -17.61
N ASP A 26 15.36 22.62 -16.76
CA ASP A 26 15.22 22.54 -15.29
C ASP A 26 13.83 23.03 -14.85
N GLU A 27 13.34 24.15 -15.39
CA GLU A 27 11.99 24.64 -15.07
C GLU A 27 10.89 23.66 -15.48
N HIS A 28 11.02 23.05 -16.66
CA HIS A 28 10.06 22.06 -17.14
C HIS A 28 10.05 20.78 -16.28
N THR A 29 11.23 20.25 -15.95
CA THR A 29 11.38 19.05 -15.09
C THR A 29 10.84 19.32 -13.68
N HIS A 30 11.14 20.49 -13.11
CA HIS A 30 10.60 20.90 -11.83
C HIS A 30 9.07 21.05 -11.85
N PHE A 31 8.51 21.60 -12.92
CA PHE A 31 7.06 21.70 -13.10
C PHE A 31 6.40 20.32 -13.13
N GLN A 32 6.97 19.36 -13.86
CA GLN A 32 6.46 17.98 -13.91
C GLN A 32 6.49 17.32 -12.52
N LEU A 33 7.59 17.48 -11.77
CA LEU A 33 7.68 16.99 -10.40
C LEU A 33 6.56 17.56 -9.51
N LEU A 34 6.30 18.87 -9.60
CA LEU A 34 5.23 19.50 -8.83
C LEU A 34 3.85 18.93 -9.16
N GLN A 35 3.59 18.59 -10.43
CA GLN A 35 2.35 17.91 -10.82
C GLN A 35 2.25 16.51 -10.22
N CYS A 36 3.33 15.73 -10.27
CA CYS A 36 3.39 14.41 -9.62
C CYS A 36 3.14 14.51 -8.12
N ILE A 37 3.72 15.50 -7.43
CA ILE A 37 3.52 15.75 -6.01
C ILE A 37 2.06 16.09 -5.71
N LYS A 38 1.44 16.97 -6.51
CA LYS A 38 0.02 17.33 -6.36
C LYS A 38 -0.89 16.12 -6.54
N HIS A 39 -0.60 15.28 -7.53
CA HIS A 39 -1.34 14.06 -7.78
C HIS A 39 -1.18 13.06 -6.62
N HIS A 40 0.05 12.82 -6.17
CA HIS A 40 0.33 11.94 -5.03
C HIS A 40 -0.36 12.41 -3.74
N ASN A 41 -0.36 13.72 -3.48
CA ASN A 41 -1.11 14.28 -2.34
C ASN A 41 -2.63 14.07 -2.47
N SER A 42 -3.16 14.07 -3.69
CA SER A 42 -4.58 13.78 -3.92
C SER A 42 -4.89 12.31 -3.67
N ILE A 43 -4.01 11.39 -4.08
CA ILE A 43 -4.11 9.96 -3.78
C ILE A 43 -4.07 9.72 -2.26
N ILE A 44 -3.15 10.38 -1.54
CA ILE A 44 -3.06 10.26 -0.08
C ILE A 44 -4.38 10.67 0.56
N LYS A 45 -4.96 11.81 0.16
CA LYS A 45 -6.25 12.27 0.69
C LYS A 45 -7.37 11.28 0.41
N PHE A 46 -7.48 10.82 -0.83
CA PHE A 46 -8.48 9.84 -1.22
C PHE A 46 -8.35 8.54 -0.41
N ALA A 47 -7.13 8.07 -0.18
CA ALA A 47 -6.91 6.87 0.60
C ALA A 47 -7.20 7.06 2.10
N GLN A 48 -7.02 8.26 2.65
CA GLN A 48 -7.46 8.59 4.01
C GLN A 48 -8.99 8.58 4.12
N GLU A 49 -9.69 9.17 3.16
CA GLU A 49 -11.16 9.14 3.09
C GLU A 49 -11.67 7.70 2.93
N LEU A 50 -11.02 6.91 2.07
CA LEU A 50 -11.32 5.49 1.88
C LEU A 50 -11.10 4.70 3.17
N GLU A 51 -10.00 4.95 3.89
CA GLU A 51 -9.72 4.33 5.18
C GLU A 51 -10.83 4.61 6.18
N GLU A 52 -11.29 5.86 6.31
CA GLU A 52 -12.35 6.23 7.25
C GLU A 52 -13.67 5.46 6.99
N VAL A 53 -14.03 5.25 5.73
CA VAL A 53 -15.24 4.53 5.34
C VAL A 53 -15.08 3.01 5.49
N ILE A 54 -13.95 2.45 5.07
CA ILE A 54 -13.72 1.00 5.04
C ILE A 54 -13.31 0.46 6.42
N SER A 55 -12.69 1.27 7.28
CA SER A 55 -12.19 0.87 8.59
C SER A 55 -13.22 0.14 9.46
N PRO A 56 -14.43 0.68 9.71
CA PRO A 56 -15.45 -0.02 10.51
C PRO A 56 -15.99 -1.27 9.80
N VAL A 57 -16.20 -1.20 8.49
CA VAL A 57 -16.71 -2.33 7.69
C VAL A 57 -15.76 -3.52 7.78
N MET A 58 -14.46 -3.28 7.59
CA MET A 58 -13.44 -4.32 7.70
C MET A 58 -13.34 -4.88 9.11
N PHE A 59 -13.45 -4.03 10.13
CA PHE A 59 -13.41 -4.50 11.52
C PHE A 59 -14.53 -5.51 11.81
N PHE A 60 -15.76 -5.22 11.42
CA PHE A 60 -16.87 -6.15 11.57
C PHE A 60 -16.72 -7.38 10.67
N GLN A 61 -16.21 -7.22 9.45
CA GLN A 61 -15.92 -8.33 8.55
C GLN A 61 -14.91 -9.32 9.16
N PHE A 62 -13.84 -8.82 9.79
CA PHE A 62 -12.85 -9.67 10.48
C PHE A 62 -13.48 -10.47 11.63
N ILE A 63 -14.31 -9.83 12.45
CA ILE A 63 -15.01 -10.52 13.55
C ILE A 63 -16.00 -11.56 13.01
N ALA A 64 -16.81 -11.18 12.03
CA ALA A 64 -17.79 -12.07 11.40
C ALA A 64 -17.11 -13.29 10.79
N THR A 65 -16.03 -13.10 10.03
CA THR A 65 -15.29 -14.21 9.43
C THR A 65 -14.63 -15.12 10.46
N ALA A 66 -14.09 -14.60 11.55
CA ALA A 66 -13.59 -15.44 12.65
C ALA A 66 -14.69 -16.31 13.27
N LEU A 67 -15.86 -15.72 13.54
CA LEU A 67 -17.01 -16.44 14.10
C LEU A 67 -17.56 -17.49 13.13
N GLU A 68 -17.64 -17.16 11.84
CA GLU A 68 -18.07 -18.10 10.79
C GLU A 68 -17.12 -19.29 10.66
N ILE A 69 -15.81 -19.08 10.75
CA ILE A 69 -14.81 -20.17 10.77
C ILE A 69 -15.04 -21.08 11.99
N CYS A 70 -15.19 -20.49 13.18
CA CYS A 70 -15.45 -21.25 14.41
C CYS A 70 -16.76 -22.06 14.31
N PHE A 71 -17.84 -21.43 13.83
CA PHE A 71 -19.13 -22.07 13.67
C PHE A 71 -19.10 -23.19 12.63
N ALA A 72 -18.48 -22.97 11.47
CA ALA A 72 -18.34 -23.98 10.43
C ALA A 72 -17.52 -25.18 10.91
N GLY A 73 -16.41 -24.94 11.64
CA GLY A 73 -15.60 -26.01 12.22
C GLY A 73 -16.34 -26.82 13.28
N PHE A 74 -17.17 -26.17 14.10
CA PHE A 74 -18.03 -26.85 15.08
C PHE A 74 -19.14 -27.66 14.41
N GLN A 75 -19.83 -27.09 13.41
CA GLN A 75 -20.87 -27.78 12.66
C GLN A 75 -20.32 -29.02 11.94
N ALA A 76 -19.10 -28.96 11.40
CA ALA A 76 -18.43 -30.10 10.76
C ALA A 76 -18.18 -31.27 11.73
N LYS A 77 -18.06 -31.01 13.04
CA LYS A 77 -17.91 -32.06 14.06
C LYS A 77 -19.25 -32.68 14.48
N LEU A 78 -20.29 -31.87 14.58
CA LEU A 78 -21.61 -32.32 15.06
C LEU A 78 -22.47 -32.99 13.98
N VAL A 79 -22.21 -32.71 12.70
CA VAL A 79 -23.03 -33.24 11.61
C VAL A 79 -22.86 -34.75 11.47
N SER A 80 -23.93 -35.49 11.74
CA SER A 80 -24.06 -36.92 11.41
C SER A 80 -24.37 -37.15 9.93
N ASP A 81 -24.91 -36.14 9.24
CA ASP A 81 -25.46 -36.27 7.90
C ASP A 81 -24.96 -35.12 7.00
N TRP A 82 -24.28 -35.47 5.90
CA TRP A 82 -23.64 -34.54 4.96
C TRP A 82 -24.68 -33.95 3.99
N GLY A 83 -25.74 -33.39 4.55
CA GLY A 83 -26.88 -32.88 3.81
C GLY A 83 -26.64 -31.51 3.15
N PRO A 84 -27.59 -31.03 2.34
CA PRO A 84 -27.48 -29.78 1.59
C PRO A 84 -27.28 -28.54 2.47
N ASN A 85 -27.73 -28.56 3.73
CA ASN A 85 -27.54 -27.45 4.66
C ASN A 85 -26.07 -27.31 5.10
N PHE A 86 -25.36 -28.42 5.32
CA PHE A 86 -23.93 -28.39 5.65
C PHE A 86 -23.12 -27.82 4.49
N PHE A 87 -23.38 -28.28 3.26
CA PHE A 87 -22.74 -27.74 2.06
C PHE A 87 -22.98 -26.24 1.89
N LYS A 88 -24.21 -25.75 2.13
CA LYS A 88 -24.51 -24.31 2.11
C LYS A 88 -23.68 -23.53 3.12
N CYS A 89 -23.58 -24.01 4.35
CA CYS A 89 -22.77 -23.39 5.40
C CYS A 89 -21.29 -23.31 5.00
N VAL A 90 -20.71 -24.42 4.54
CA VAL A 90 -19.29 -24.45 4.10
C VAL A 90 -19.04 -23.50 2.93
N MET A 91 -19.89 -23.50 1.91
CA MET A 91 -19.73 -22.62 0.76
C MET A 91 -19.86 -21.13 1.14
N TYR A 92 -20.78 -20.81 2.05
CA TYR A 92 -20.94 -19.46 2.57
C TYR A 92 -19.70 -18.99 3.35
N THR A 93 -19.19 -19.82 4.26
CA THR A 93 -17.95 -19.52 5.01
C THR A 93 -16.75 -19.37 4.07
N LEU A 94 -16.59 -20.24 3.07
CA LEU A 94 -15.52 -20.12 2.07
C LEU A 94 -15.63 -18.82 1.26
N ALA A 95 -16.84 -18.43 0.86
CA ALA A 95 -17.07 -17.18 0.15
C ALA A 95 -16.66 -15.96 0.99
N ASN A 96 -17.00 -15.92 2.28
CA ASN A 96 -16.60 -14.85 3.19
C ASN A 96 -15.08 -14.82 3.44
N ILE A 97 -14.43 -15.98 3.57
CA ILE A 97 -12.96 -16.06 3.67
C ILE A 97 -12.31 -15.49 2.42
N LEU A 98 -12.80 -15.85 1.23
CA LEU A 98 -12.34 -15.31 -0.05
C LEU A 98 -12.55 -13.79 -0.14
N GLN A 99 -13.70 -13.29 0.28
CA GLN A 99 -13.99 -11.86 0.31
C GLN A 99 -13.00 -11.10 1.23
N THR A 100 -12.77 -11.59 2.45
CA THR A 100 -11.79 -11.01 3.37
C THR A 100 -10.38 -11.09 2.81
N PHE A 101 -10.01 -12.20 2.18
CA PHE A 101 -8.71 -12.33 1.49
C PHE A 101 -8.54 -11.27 0.40
N CYS A 102 -9.56 -11.05 -0.43
CA CYS A 102 -9.54 -10.00 -1.46
C CYS A 102 -9.28 -8.62 -0.86
N TYR A 103 -9.99 -8.25 0.21
CA TYR A 103 -9.77 -6.96 0.89
C TYR A 103 -8.33 -6.83 1.41
N CYS A 104 -7.80 -7.86 2.08
CA CYS A 104 -6.43 -7.86 2.57
C CYS A 104 -5.41 -7.78 1.43
N ARG A 105 -5.69 -8.42 0.29
CA ARG A 105 -4.84 -8.38 -0.90
C ARG A 105 -4.80 -7.00 -1.54
N PHE A 106 -5.92 -6.29 -1.55
CA PHE A 106 -5.97 -4.90 -2.00
C PHE A 106 -5.26 -3.97 -1.02
N GLY A 107 -5.46 -4.13 0.30
CA GLY A 107 -4.75 -3.37 1.33
C GLY A 107 -3.23 -3.53 1.24
N GLU A 108 -2.76 -4.77 1.07
CA GLU A 108 -1.34 -5.07 0.83
C GLU A 108 -0.82 -4.41 -0.46
N GLY A 109 -1.63 -4.41 -1.53
CA GLY A 109 -1.29 -3.75 -2.78
C GLY A 109 -1.07 -2.24 -2.59
N ILE A 110 -1.93 -1.57 -1.82
CA ILE A 110 -1.79 -0.14 -1.51
C ILE A 110 -0.48 0.13 -0.75
N ILE A 111 -0.15 -0.70 0.24
CA ILE A 111 1.08 -0.59 1.02
C ILE A 111 2.31 -0.76 0.11
N ASN A 112 2.29 -1.79 -0.73
CA ASN A 112 3.39 -2.08 -1.64
C ASN A 112 3.59 -0.98 -2.69
N GLU A 113 2.52 -0.48 -3.30
CA GLU A 113 2.61 0.62 -4.28
C GLU A 113 3.07 1.92 -3.63
N SER A 114 2.65 2.20 -2.39
CA SER A 114 3.16 3.34 -1.63
C SER A 114 4.67 3.27 -1.41
N ASN A 115 5.20 2.08 -1.13
CA ASN A 115 6.64 1.85 -0.98
C ASN A 115 7.38 1.95 -2.31
N ASN A 116 6.81 1.38 -3.39
CA ASN A 116 7.37 1.47 -4.74
C ASN A 116 7.49 2.92 -5.22
N PHE A 117 6.48 3.76 -4.94
CA PHE A 117 6.56 5.19 -5.23
C PHE A 117 7.76 5.86 -4.54
N ALA A 118 7.99 5.56 -3.27
CA ALA A 118 9.14 6.08 -2.52
C ALA A 118 10.48 5.68 -3.18
N LEU A 119 10.59 4.40 -3.55
CA LEU A 119 11.77 3.85 -4.24
C LEU A 119 11.98 4.47 -5.62
N ALA A 120 10.91 4.67 -6.40
CA ALA A 120 10.97 5.30 -7.71
C ALA A 120 11.46 6.76 -7.63
N VAL A 121 10.99 7.51 -6.63
CA VAL A 121 11.45 8.88 -6.36
C VAL A 121 12.92 8.89 -5.94
N TYR A 122 13.34 7.94 -5.11
CA TYR A 122 14.73 7.82 -4.66
C TYR A 122 15.69 7.46 -5.80
N ASN A 123 15.29 6.56 -6.70
CA ASN A 123 16.09 6.09 -7.83
C ASN A 123 16.23 7.09 -8.97
N ASN A 124 15.56 8.25 -8.89
CA ASN A 124 15.78 9.34 -9.83
C ASN A 124 17.18 9.95 -9.63
N ARG A 125 17.79 10.53 -10.67
CA ARG A 125 19.06 11.28 -10.58
C ARG A 125 18.89 12.67 -9.95
N TRP A 126 18.12 12.74 -8.87
CA TRP A 126 17.75 13.99 -8.19
C TRP A 126 18.96 14.75 -7.64
N TYR A 127 20.09 14.07 -7.43
CA TYR A 127 21.34 14.68 -6.95
C TYR A 127 22.10 15.46 -8.05
N GLU A 128 21.79 15.25 -9.33
CA GLU A 128 22.33 16.02 -10.47
C GLU A 128 21.49 17.28 -10.78
N GLU A 129 20.26 17.34 -10.27
CA GLU A 129 19.29 18.40 -10.56
C GLU A 129 19.47 19.67 -9.70
N SER A 130 18.66 20.71 -9.99
CA SER A 130 18.68 21.98 -9.27
C SER A 130 18.35 21.86 -7.77
N THR A 131 18.79 22.84 -6.98
CA THR A 131 18.53 22.89 -5.53
C THR A 131 17.03 22.86 -5.19
N LYS A 132 16.19 23.49 -6.03
CA LYS A 132 14.73 23.48 -5.87
C LYS A 132 14.14 22.09 -6.08
N PHE A 133 14.62 21.36 -7.09
CA PHE A 133 14.23 19.99 -7.36
C PHE A 133 14.62 19.06 -6.20
N LYS A 134 15.88 19.15 -5.74
CA LYS A 134 16.41 18.38 -4.60
C LYS A 134 15.57 18.57 -3.33
N PHE A 135 15.20 19.81 -3.02
CA PHE A 135 14.37 20.11 -1.86
C PHE A 135 12.98 19.46 -1.95
N SER A 136 12.34 19.55 -3.12
CA SER A 136 11.02 18.96 -3.37
C SER A 136 11.05 17.43 -3.25
N VAL A 137 12.05 16.77 -3.86
CA VAL A 137 12.25 15.31 -3.75
C VAL A 137 12.47 14.89 -2.30
N LYS A 138 13.30 15.61 -1.55
CA LYS A 138 13.54 15.33 -0.12
C LYS A 138 12.24 15.36 0.69
N MET A 139 11.37 16.35 0.45
CA MET A 139 10.08 16.44 1.14
C MET A 139 9.18 15.24 0.82
N VAL A 140 9.11 14.83 -0.45
CA VAL A 140 8.37 13.64 -0.86
C VAL A 140 8.91 12.40 -0.16
N LEU A 141 10.23 12.20 -0.18
CA LEU A 141 10.85 11.03 0.43
C LEU A 141 10.60 10.97 1.94
N MET A 142 10.69 12.11 2.65
CA MET A 142 10.33 12.17 4.09
C MET A 142 8.87 11.81 4.33
N ARG A 143 7.94 12.25 3.47
CA ARG A 143 6.52 11.90 3.60
C ARG A 143 6.24 10.43 3.30
N SER A 144 6.96 9.85 2.34
CA SER A 144 6.79 8.46 1.90
C SER A 144 7.37 7.43 2.87
N GLN A 145 8.15 7.83 3.87
CA GLN A 145 8.59 6.94 4.96
C GLN A 145 7.42 6.34 5.75
N LYS A 146 6.27 7.01 5.74
CA LYS A 146 5.02 6.46 6.27
C LYS A 146 4.19 5.91 5.09
N PRO A 147 4.18 4.59 4.86
CA PRO A 147 3.41 4.01 3.77
C PRO A 147 1.92 4.28 3.96
N LEU A 148 1.23 4.38 2.85
CA LEU A 148 -0.22 4.42 2.83
C LEU A 148 -0.75 3.03 3.21
N GLN A 149 -1.53 2.97 4.28
CA GLN A 149 -2.05 1.72 4.82
C GLN A 149 -3.51 1.94 5.24
N LEU A 150 -4.34 0.92 5.03
CA LEU A 150 -5.72 0.91 5.51
C LEU A 150 -5.75 0.22 6.87
N VAL A 151 -6.36 0.85 7.88
CA VAL A 151 -6.44 0.27 9.23
C VAL A 151 -7.90 -0.03 9.60
N ALA A 152 -8.22 -1.29 9.86
CA ALA A 152 -9.51 -1.74 10.36
C ALA A 152 -9.66 -1.42 11.86
N GLY A 153 -10.73 -0.71 12.21
CA GLY A 153 -11.06 -0.31 13.58
C GLY A 153 -9.99 0.50 14.31
N LYS A 154 -8.99 1.05 13.60
CA LYS A 154 -7.76 1.67 14.14
C LYS A 154 -6.82 0.73 14.91
N PHE A 155 -7.07 -0.58 14.90
CA PHE A 155 -6.24 -1.57 15.61
C PHE A 155 -5.47 -2.50 14.67
N TYR A 156 -6.05 -2.86 13.53
CA TYR A 156 -5.49 -3.87 12.62
C TYR A 156 -5.21 -3.29 11.24
N THR A 157 -3.96 -3.35 10.79
CA THR A 157 -3.64 -3.03 9.39
C THR A 157 -4.27 -4.08 8.48
N VAL A 158 -5.00 -3.65 7.45
CA VAL A 158 -5.60 -4.51 6.42
C VAL A 158 -4.47 -4.99 5.51
N SER A 159 -3.88 -6.12 5.87
CA SER A 159 -2.73 -6.75 5.21
C SER A 159 -2.91 -8.26 5.11
N LEU A 160 -2.11 -8.91 4.25
CA LEU A 160 -2.08 -10.37 4.17
C LEU A 160 -1.60 -10.99 5.50
N GLU A 161 -0.71 -10.31 6.20
CA GLU A 161 -0.22 -10.73 7.51
C GLU A 161 -1.36 -10.79 8.54
N SER A 162 -2.20 -9.75 8.61
CA SER A 162 -3.35 -9.72 9.53
C SER A 162 -4.38 -10.81 9.19
N PHE A 163 -4.58 -11.11 7.91
CA PHE A 163 -5.41 -12.23 7.47
C PHE A 163 -4.87 -13.59 7.94
N ALA A 164 -3.56 -13.83 7.77
CA ALA A 164 -2.93 -15.06 8.25
C ALA A 164 -3.05 -15.20 9.78
N ARG A 165 -2.85 -14.10 10.52
CA ARG A 165 -3.06 -14.07 11.97
C ARG A 165 -4.50 -14.39 12.37
N LEU A 166 -5.50 -13.86 11.64
CA LEU A 166 -6.91 -14.17 11.87
C LEU A 166 -7.19 -15.67 11.71
N LEU A 167 -6.72 -16.28 10.62
CA LEU A 167 -6.90 -17.71 10.34
C LEU A 167 -6.25 -18.57 11.41
N ASN A 168 -5.00 -18.25 11.79
CA ASN A 168 -4.28 -18.97 12.84
C ASN A 168 -5.01 -18.89 14.19
N MET A 169 -5.47 -17.69 14.58
CA MET A 169 -6.23 -17.53 15.82
C MET A 169 -7.54 -18.32 15.80
N SER A 170 -8.28 -18.26 14.69
CA SER A 170 -9.54 -19.01 14.54
C SER A 170 -9.30 -20.52 14.63
N TYR A 171 -8.23 -21.02 14.00
CA TYR A 171 -7.83 -22.43 14.10
C TYR A 171 -7.44 -22.82 15.53
N SER A 172 -6.66 -21.99 16.23
CA SER A 172 -6.32 -22.23 17.64
C SER A 172 -7.57 -22.31 18.52
N PHE A 173 -8.52 -21.38 18.36
CA PHE A 173 -9.78 -21.43 19.10
C PHE A 173 -10.59 -22.69 18.80
N LEU A 174 -10.65 -23.11 17.53
CA LEU A 174 -11.28 -24.37 17.13
C LEU A 174 -10.63 -25.57 17.82
N THR A 175 -9.30 -25.66 17.85
CA THR A 175 -8.60 -26.78 18.50
C THR A 175 -8.86 -26.84 20.00
N ILE A 176 -8.92 -25.69 20.68
CA ILE A 176 -9.25 -25.63 22.12
C ILE A 176 -10.69 -26.10 22.35
N LEU A 177 -11.64 -25.60 21.55
CA LEU A 177 -13.05 -26.02 21.66
C LEU A 177 -13.22 -27.53 21.42
N GLN A 178 -12.42 -28.11 20.52
CA GLN A 178 -12.42 -29.55 20.28
C GLN A 178 -11.91 -30.33 21.48
N GLN A 179 -10.82 -29.90 22.10
CA GLN A 179 -10.26 -30.56 23.30
C GLN A 179 -11.20 -30.52 24.51
N VAL A 180 -12.04 -29.50 24.65
CA VAL A 180 -13.01 -29.39 25.75
C VAL A 180 -14.26 -30.26 25.51
N ASN A 181 -14.53 -30.63 24.25
CA ASN A 181 -15.69 -31.43 23.87
C ASN A 181 -15.37 -32.94 23.73
N GLU A 182 -14.12 -33.34 23.98
CA GLU A 182 -13.71 -34.74 24.22
C GLU A 182 -13.80 -35.06 25.72
#